data_AF-A0A4R2P8H3-F1
#
_entry.id   AF-A0A4R2P8H3-F1
#
_cell.length_a   1.000
_cell.length_b   1.000
_cell.length_c   1.000
_cell.angle_alpha   90.00
_cell.angle_beta   90.00
_cell.angle_gamma   90.00
#
_symmetry.space_group_name_H-M   'P 1'
#
loop_
_entity.id
_entity.type
_entity.pdbx_description
1 polymer ?
#
loop_
_entity_poly.entity_id
_entity_poly.type
_entity_poly.pdbx_seq_one_letter_code
_entity_poly.pdbx_strand_id
1 'polypeptide(L)'
;MHFVTGGAYNGKRKWVTGHYGLANRSDSLWLSAYPPLKADILSYRKVATLDTLAETEGFQPITVIEGLERFIQQLLAQEKNDDLCRERWRSVFHMWRRWEIENNQRRIVIIGTDVGKGVVPVERSLRRFRDYVGWCYQDITDFSKRVDVIWYGVANTLKMEGK
;
A
#
# COMPACT_ATOMS: atom_id res chain seq x y z
N MET A 1 -5.37 5.74 -8.36
CA MET A 1 -4.38 5.48 -7.30
C MET A 1 -3.05 5.12 -7.93
N HIS A 2 -1.97 5.19 -7.15
CA HIS A 2 -0.64 4.73 -7.53
C HIS A 2 -0.19 3.59 -6.60
N PHE A 3 -0.01 2.40 -7.16
CA PHE A 3 0.55 1.26 -6.41
C PHE A 3 2.05 1.12 -6.67
N VAL A 4 2.84 1.11 -5.61
CA VAL A 4 4.29 0.95 -5.63
C VAL A 4 4.64 -0.35 -4.91
N THR A 5 5.32 -1.25 -5.61
CA THR A 5 5.71 -2.55 -5.05
C THR A 5 7.19 -2.86 -5.30
N GLY A 6 7.67 -3.96 -4.74
CA GLY A 6 9.06 -4.39 -4.79
C GLY A 6 9.46 -5.17 -3.53
N GLY A 7 10.63 -5.78 -3.57
CA GLY A 7 11.17 -6.56 -2.46
C GLY A 7 11.40 -5.75 -1.19
N ALA A 8 11.68 -6.46 -0.10
CA ALA A 8 12.13 -5.84 1.14
C ALA A 8 13.42 -5.02 0.89
N TYR A 9 13.52 -3.85 1.51
CA TYR A 9 14.69 -2.96 1.39
C TYR A 9 15.05 -2.48 -0.04
N ASN A 10 14.17 -2.63 -1.03
CA ASN A 10 14.39 -2.14 -2.39
C ASN A 10 14.33 -0.61 -2.57
N GLY A 11 14.22 0.18 -1.49
CA GLY A 11 14.21 1.65 -1.58
C GLY A 11 12.85 2.28 -1.93
N LYS A 12 11.73 1.53 -1.88
CA LYS A 12 10.37 2.01 -2.19
C LYS A 12 10.02 3.32 -1.48
N ARG A 13 10.26 3.40 -0.17
CA ARG A 13 10.00 4.59 0.66
C ARG A 13 10.75 5.81 0.13
N LYS A 14 12.07 5.71 0.00
CA LYS A 14 12.94 6.79 -0.51
C LYS A 14 12.49 7.24 -1.89
N TRP A 15 12.14 6.29 -2.76
CA TRP A 15 11.65 6.60 -4.10
C TRP A 15 10.31 7.37 -4.06
N VAL A 16 9.33 6.92 -3.28
CA VAL A 16 8.03 7.61 -3.13
C VAL A 16 8.20 9.01 -2.53
N THR A 17 9.02 9.14 -1.49
CA THR A 17 9.34 10.44 -0.87
C THR A 17 9.90 11.42 -1.90
N GLY A 18 10.86 10.98 -2.73
CA GLY A 18 11.43 11.82 -3.79
C GLY A 18 10.45 12.12 -4.92
N HIS A 19 9.74 11.09 -5.41
CA HIS A 19 8.82 11.19 -6.54
C HIS A 19 7.67 12.18 -6.29
N TYR A 20 7.17 12.21 -5.06
CA TYR A 20 6.14 13.14 -4.64
C TYR A 20 6.70 14.35 -3.88
N GLY A 21 8.02 14.52 -3.74
CA GLY A 21 8.58 15.66 -3.00
C GLY A 21 8.10 15.78 -1.53
N LEU A 22 7.80 14.66 -0.86
CA LEU A 22 7.13 14.62 0.44
C LEU A 22 7.85 15.37 1.56
N ALA A 23 9.18 15.52 1.47
CA ALA A 23 9.98 16.23 2.46
C ALA A 23 9.62 17.72 2.59
N ASN A 24 9.09 18.33 1.53
CA ASN A 24 8.88 19.78 1.43
C ASN A 24 7.39 20.17 1.37
N ARG A 25 6.48 19.27 1.75
CA ARG A 25 5.03 19.48 1.67
C ARG A 25 4.35 19.40 3.02
N SER A 26 3.40 20.29 3.24
CA SER A 26 2.48 20.27 4.39
C SER A 26 1.17 19.54 4.09
N ASP A 27 0.86 19.26 2.83
CA ASP A 27 -0.38 18.66 2.34
C ASP A 27 -0.28 17.13 2.17
N SER A 28 0.55 16.48 2.99
CA SER A 28 0.78 15.04 2.89
C SER A 28 0.61 14.31 4.22
N LEU A 29 0.14 13.07 4.12
CA LEU A 29 -0.04 12.15 5.24
C LEU A 29 0.59 10.81 4.90
N TRP A 30 1.35 10.22 5.82
CA TRP A 30 1.92 8.90 5.67
C TRP A 30 1.39 7.95 6.75
N LEU A 31 0.57 6.99 6.35
CA LEU A 31 0.00 5.95 7.20
C LEU A 31 0.80 4.66 7.03
N SER A 32 1.34 4.11 8.11
CA SER A 32 2.27 2.98 8.07
C SER A 32 1.79 1.83 8.94
N ALA A 33 1.80 0.60 8.41
CA ALA A 33 1.60 -0.62 9.18
C ALA A 33 2.79 -0.96 10.10
N TYR A 34 3.96 -0.36 9.82
CA TYR A 34 5.18 -0.59 10.57
C TYR A 34 5.23 0.33 11.79
N PRO A 35 5.72 -0.17 12.95
CA PRO A 35 5.97 0.68 14.11
C PRO A 35 6.97 1.80 13.77
N PRO A 36 6.94 2.91 14.52
CA PRO A 36 7.93 3.96 14.35
C PRO A 36 9.30 3.37 14.65
N LEU A 37 10.26 3.60 13.75
CA LEU A 37 11.66 3.43 14.04
C LEU A 37 12.02 4.45 15.13
N LYS A 38 12.92 4.10 16.06
CA LYS A 38 13.40 5.02 17.10
C LYS A 38 13.96 6.35 16.54
N ALA A 39 14.25 6.42 15.24
CA ALA A 39 14.74 7.59 14.52
C ALA A 39 13.70 8.26 13.59
N ASP A 40 12.42 7.85 13.60
CA ASP A 40 11.40 8.47 12.77
C ASP A 40 10.98 9.84 13.34
N ILE A 41 11.76 10.86 12.96
CA ILE A 41 11.49 12.30 13.21
C ILE A 41 10.49 12.85 12.17
N LEU A 42 9.87 12.00 11.35
CA LEU A 42 8.97 12.44 10.28
C LEU A 42 7.59 12.74 10.86
N SER A 43 7.32 14.02 11.12
CA SER A 43 6.05 14.55 11.67
C SER A 43 4.80 14.13 10.89
N TYR A 44 4.95 13.79 9.61
CA TYR A 44 3.87 13.37 8.72
C TYR A 44 3.58 11.85 8.75
N ARG A 45 4.37 11.05 9.46
CA ARG A 45 4.20 9.58 9.54
C ARG A 45 3.47 9.16 10.81
N LYS A 46 2.38 8.42 10.63
CA LYS A 46 1.57 7.84 11.71
C LYS A 46 1.46 6.33 11.54
N VAL A 47 1.46 5.62 12.67
CA VAL A 47 1.07 4.20 12.66
C VAL A 47 -0.43 4.14 12.40
N ALA A 48 -0.83 3.25 11.51
CA ALA A 48 -2.23 3.03 11.16
C ALA A 48 -2.63 1.58 11.45
N THR A 49 -3.93 1.38 11.59
CA THR A 49 -4.61 0.08 11.62
C THR A 49 -5.53 -0.04 10.42
N LEU A 50 -6.03 -1.24 10.14
CA LEU A 50 -7.00 -1.44 9.05
C LEU A 50 -8.25 -0.56 9.23
N ASP A 51 -8.71 -0.35 10.46
CA ASP A 51 -9.89 0.48 10.73
C ASP A 51 -9.63 1.95 10.38
N THR A 52 -8.45 2.48 10.74
CA THR A 52 -8.06 3.85 10.35
C THR A 52 -7.86 4.02 8.84
N LEU A 53 -7.67 2.93 8.10
CA LEU A 53 -7.57 2.94 6.64
C LEU A 53 -8.93 2.80 5.95
N ALA A 54 -9.92 2.28 6.67
CA ALA A 54 -11.31 2.13 6.24
C ALA A 54 -12.11 3.43 6.39
N GLU A 55 -11.47 4.49 6.90
CA GLU A 55 -11.99 5.84 6.99
C GLU A 55 -11.06 6.77 6.21
N THR A 56 -11.60 7.58 5.29
CA THR A 56 -10.81 8.59 4.56
C THR A 56 -10.85 9.96 5.24
N GLU A 57 -11.48 10.04 6.41
CA GLU A 57 -11.52 11.26 7.21
C GLU A 57 -10.10 11.57 7.72
N GLY A 58 -9.61 12.78 7.44
CA GLY A 58 -8.24 13.18 7.75
C GLY A 58 -7.18 12.85 6.70
N PHE A 59 -7.56 12.17 5.59
CA PHE A 59 -6.66 12.05 4.43
C PHE A 59 -6.28 13.44 3.91
N GLN A 60 -5.04 13.57 3.48
CA GLN A 60 -4.47 14.79 2.93
C GLN A 60 -4.37 14.66 1.41
N PRO A 61 -4.24 15.75 0.63
CA PRO A 61 -4.13 15.68 -0.82
C PRO A 61 -3.19 14.58 -1.33
N ILE A 62 -2.04 14.38 -0.69
CA ILE A 62 -1.21 13.18 -0.91
C ILE A 62 -1.25 12.29 0.34
N THR A 63 -1.91 11.14 0.25
CA THR A 63 -1.90 10.13 1.32
C THR A 63 -1.12 8.90 0.88
N VAL A 64 -0.05 8.59 1.62
CA VAL A 64 0.75 7.38 1.45
C VAL A 64 0.29 6.32 2.44
N ILE A 65 0.06 5.09 1.96
CA ILE A 65 -0.29 3.93 2.76
C ILE A 65 0.82 2.90 2.61
N GLU A 66 1.60 2.68 3.67
CA GLU A 66 2.79 1.83 3.65
C GLU A 66 2.58 0.52 4.40
N GLY A 67 2.97 -0.59 3.75
CA GLY A 67 2.92 -1.91 4.34
C GLY A 67 1.58 -2.60 4.10
N LEU A 68 1.04 -2.50 2.88
CA LEU A 68 -0.23 -3.15 2.51
C LEU A 68 -0.26 -4.63 2.89
N GLU A 69 0.84 -5.36 2.68
CA GLU A 69 1.00 -6.76 3.07
C GLU A 69 0.82 -6.99 4.58
N ARG A 70 1.20 -6.04 5.43
CA ARG A 70 1.04 -6.16 6.88
C ARG A 70 -0.40 -5.94 7.31
N PHE A 71 -1.10 -4.99 6.69
CA PHE A 71 -2.54 -4.83 6.91
C PHE A 71 -3.32 -6.07 6.45
N ILE A 72 -2.94 -6.64 5.30
CA ILE A 72 -3.50 -7.90 4.81
C ILE A 72 -3.25 -9.03 5.83
N GLN A 73 -2.03 -9.14 6.35
CA GLN A 73 -1.68 -10.12 7.37
C GLN A 73 -2.53 -9.98 8.64
N GLN A 74 -2.76 -8.74 9.11
CA GLN A 74 -3.60 -8.46 10.27
C GLN A 74 -5.04 -8.93 10.06
N LEU A 75 -5.62 -8.69 8.87
CA LEU A 75 -6.97 -9.15 8.55
C LEU A 75 -7.05 -10.69 8.51
N LEU A 76 -6.10 -11.35 7.85
CA LEU A 76 -6.08 -12.82 7.75
C LEU A 76 -5.88 -13.53 9.09
N ALA A 77 -5.29 -12.84 10.08
CA ALA A 77 -5.16 -13.34 11.45
C ALA A 77 -6.50 -13.30 12.21
N GLN A 78 -7.42 -12.41 11.82
CA GLN A 78 -8.72 -12.23 12.47
C GLN A 78 -9.85 -12.96 11.73
N GLU A 79 -9.75 -13.11 10.41
CA GLU A 79 -10.76 -13.72 9.56
C GLU A 79 -10.19 -14.93 8.79
N LYS A 80 -10.87 -16.07 8.88
CA LYS A 80 -10.47 -17.34 8.24
C LYS A 80 -11.06 -17.52 6.85
N ASN A 81 -12.13 -16.81 6.52
CA ASN A 81 -12.76 -16.85 5.22
C ASN A 81 -12.06 -15.88 4.25
N ASP A 82 -11.40 -16.45 3.24
CA ASP A 82 -10.66 -15.67 2.25
C ASP A 82 -11.57 -14.80 1.38
N ASP A 83 -12.79 -15.23 1.10
CA ASP A 83 -13.74 -14.45 0.28
C ASP A 83 -14.19 -13.20 1.03
N LEU A 84 -14.52 -13.33 2.33
CA LEU A 84 -14.85 -12.18 3.19
C LEU A 84 -13.68 -11.21 3.33
N CYS A 85 -12.46 -11.74 3.49
CA CYS A 85 -11.27 -10.90 3.50
C CYS A 85 -11.15 -10.11 2.20
N ARG A 86 -11.41 -10.76 1.05
CA ARG A 86 -11.16 -10.18 -0.27
C ARG A 86 -12.21 -9.14 -0.59
N GLU A 87 -13.46 -9.41 -0.25
CA GLU A 87 -14.54 -8.44 -0.32
C GLU A 87 -14.23 -7.18 0.53
N ARG A 88 -13.73 -7.36 1.76
CA ARG A 88 -13.33 -6.24 2.62
C ARG A 88 -12.24 -5.39 1.95
N TRP A 89 -11.19 -6.01 1.40
CA TRP A 89 -10.13 -5.28 0.71
C TRP A 89 -10.60 -4.57 -0.56
N ARG A 90 -11.42 -5.23 -1.38
CA ARG A 90 -12.01 -4.60 -2.58
C ARG A 90 -12.86 -3.39 -2.19
N SER A 91 -13.63 -3.48 -1.10
CA SER A 91 -14.42 -2.36 -0.58
C SER A 91 -13.54 -1.18 -0.16
N VAL A 92 -12.44 -1.44 0.55
CA VAL A 92 -11.44 -0.43 0.92
C VAL A 92 -10.81 0.21 -0.33
N PHE A 93 -10.41 -0.58 -1.33
CA PHE A 93 -9.84 -0.07 -2.58
C PHE A 93 -10.84 0.77 -3.39
N HIS A 94 -12.11 0.38 -3.41
CA HIS A 94 -13.19 1.16 -4.02
C HIS A 94 -13.36 2.51 -3.32
N MET A 95 -13.38 2.52 -1.98
CA MET A 95 -13.49 3.75 -1.19
C MET A 95 -12.31 4.70 -1.47
N TRP A 96 -11.08 4.18 -1.43
CA TRP A 96 -9.88 4.94 -1.76
C TRP A 96 -9.94 5.53 -3.17
N ARG A 97 -10.33 4.72 -4.16
CA ARG A 97 -10.49 5.19 -5.54
C ARG A 97 -11.54 6.30 -5.63
N ARG A 98 -12.69 6.13 -4.97
CA ARG A 98 -13.77 7.14 -4.96
C ARG A 98 -13.29 8.46 -4.37
N TRP A 99 -12.65 8.40 -3.20
CA TRP A 99 -12.09 9.58 -2.54
C TRP A 99 -11.05 10.30 -3.43
N GLU A 100 -10.21 9.56 -4.14
CA GLU A 100 -9.18 10.14 -5.01
C GLU A 100 -9.78 10.84 -6.24
N ILE A 101 -10.81 10.25 -6.87
CA ILE A 101 -11.40 10.82 -8.10
C ILE A 101 -12.30 12.04 -7.85
N GLU A 102 -12.76 12.24 -6.62
CA GLU A 102 -13.57 13.41 -6.24
C GLU A 102 -12.80 14.74 -6.33
N ASN A 103 -11.46 14.71 -6.31
CA ASN A 103 -10.65 15.90 -6.52
C ASN A 103 -9.33 15.53 -7.22
N ASN A 104 -9.05 16.13 -8.37
CA ASN A 104 -7.87 15.84 -9.18
C ASN A 104 -6.52 16.11 -8.50
N GLN A 105 -6.51 16.91 -7.43
CA GLN A 105 -5.32 17.15 -6.59
C GLN A 105 -5.05 16.01 -5.61
N ARG A 106 -6.02 15.12 -5.39
CA ARG A 106 -5.87 13.98 -4.49
C ARG A 106 -5.09 12.85 -5.17
N ARG A 107 -4.20 12.22 -4.39
CA ARG A 107 -3.47 11.02 -4.76
C ARG A 107 -3.36 10.09 -3.56
N ILE A 108 -3.75 8.84 -3.76
CA ILE A 108 -3.44 7.75 -2.84
C ILE A 108 -2.27 6.97 -3.43
N VAL A 109 -1.21 6.86 -2.63
CA VAL A 109 0.00 6.13 -2.96
C VAL A 109 0.11 4.93 -2.03
N ILE A 110 0.06 3.73 -2.58
CA ILE A 110 0.08 2.50 -1.80
C ILE A 110 1.45 1.85 -1.96
N ILE A 111 2.13 1.54 -0.86
CA ILE A 111 3.41 0.83 -0.84
C ILE A 111 3.19 -0.58 -0.30
N GLY A 112 3.46 -1.57 -1.16
CA GLY A 112 3.44 -2.98 -0.83
C GLY A 112 4.82 -3.64 -0.94
N THR A 113 5.07 -4.66 -0.11
CA THR A 113 6.23 -5.55 -0.28
C THR A 113 5.82 -6.83 -0.98
N ASP A 114 6.55 -7.17 -2.04
CA ASP A 114 6.39 -8.45 -2.73
C ASP A 114 6.84 -9.60 -1.80
N VAL A 115 5.93 -10.56 -1.60
CA VAL A 115 6.14 -11.76 -0.79
C VAL A 115 6.05 -13.05 -1.61
N GLY A 116 5.81 -12.96 -2.92
CA GLY A 116 5.45 -14.09 -3.78
C GLY A 116 6.62 -14.77 -4.50
N LYS A 117 7.79 -14.13 -4.58
CA LYS A 117 8.94 -14.56 -5.41
C LYS A 117 9.92 -15.53 -4.72
N GLY A 118 9.61 -15.97 -3.50
CA GLY A 118 10.43 -16.91 -2.75
C GLY A 118 9.97 -18.37 -2.91
N VAL A 119 10.62 -19.27 -2.17
CA VAL A 119 10.21 -20.67 -2.05
C VAL A 119 8.82 -20.76 -1.42
N VAL A 120 8.00 -21.72 -1.86
CA VAL A 120 6.68 -21.99 -1.27
C VAL A 120 6.84 -22.35 0.21
N PRO A 121 6.22 -21.61 1.15
CA PRO A 121 6.31 -21.95 2.57
C PRO A 121 5.77 -23.35 2.88
N VAL A 122 6.35 -24.03 3.86
CA VAL A 122 5.78 -25.30 4.37
C VAL A 122 4.56 -25.01 5.25
N GLU A 123 4.63 -23.95 6.05
CA GLU A 123 3.55 -23.55 6.95
C GLU A 123 2.32 -23.06 6.16
N ARG A 124 1.16 -23.66 6.45
CA ARG A 124 -0.09 -23.36 5.73
C ARG A 124 -0.52 -21.89 5.86
N SER A 125 -0.33 -21.29 7.02
CA SER A 125 -0.64 -19.88 7.29
C SER A 125 0.18 -18.94 6.39
N LEU A 126 1.48 -19.21 6.23
CA LEU A 126 2.39 -18.44 5.40
C LEU A 126 2.11 -18.62 3.91
N ARG A 127 1.73 -19.84 3.47
CA ARG A 127 1.24 -20.07 2.10
C ARG A 127 -0.03 -19.28 1.82
N ARG A 128 -1.03 -19.37 2.72
CA ARG A 128 -2.28 -18.61 2.62
C ARG A 128 -2.00 -17.12 2.51
N PHE A 129 -1.15 -16.59 3.39
CA PHE A 129 -0.73 -15.19 3.35
C PHE A 129 -0.10 -14.79 2.01
N ARG A 130 0.86 -15.58 1.52
CA ARG A 130 1.52 -15.34 0.23
C ARG A 130 0.53 -15.27 -0.93
N ASP A 131 -0.31 -16.29 -1.06
CA ASP A 131 -1.26 -16.42 -2.16
C ASP A 131 -2.29 -15.28 -2.11
N TYR A 132 -2.76 -14.96 -0.91
CA TYR A 132 -3.73 -13.92 -0.66
C TYR A 132 -3.19 -12.50 -0.92
N VAL A 133 -1.94 -12.21 -0.53
CA VAL A 133 -1.27 -10.95 -0.92
C VAL A 133 -1.20 -10.85 -2.44
N GLY A 134 -0.90 -11.96 -3.13
CA GLY A 134 -0.93 -12.02 -4.59
C GLY A 134 -2.27 -11.62 -5.19
N TRP A 135 -3.39 -12.12 -4.65
CA TRP A 135 -4.73 -11.74 -5.09
C TRP A 135 -5.06 -10.27 -4.80
N CYS A 136 -4.76 -9.78 -3.60
CA CYS A 136 -4.97 -8.36 -3.27
C CYS A 136 -4.11 -7.44 -4.13
N TYR A 137 -2.90 -7.86 -4.52
CA TYR A 137 -2.01 -7.07 -5.37
C TYR A 137 -2.49 -7.02 -6.83
N GLN A 138 -3.14 -8.09 -7.32
CA GLN A 138 -3.87 -8.05 -8.59
C GLN A 138 -5.03 -7.05 -8.49
N ASP A 139 -5.85 -7.16 -7.46
CA ASP A 139 -7.01 -6.27 -7.27
C ASP A 139 -6.56 -4.79 -7.21
N ILE A 140 -5.61 -4.40 -6.36
CA ILE A 140 -5.15 -3.00 -6.27
C ILE A 140 -4.47 -2.51 -7.55
N THR A 141 -3.82 -3.40 -8.32
CA THR A 141 -3.26 -3.07 -9.63
C THR A 141 -4.37 -2.68 -10.60
N ASP A 142 -5.50 -3.39 -10.60
CA ASP A 142 -6.67 -3.06 -11.43
C ASP A 142 -7.27 -1.71 -11.03
N PHE A 143 -7.36 -1.41 -9.73
CA PHE A 143 -7.83 -0.11 -9.22
C PHE A 143 -6.84 1.04 -9.42
N SER A 144 -5.57 0.75 -9.67
CA SER A 144 -4.51 1.75 -9.78
C SER A 144 -4.36 2.23 -11.22
N LYS A 145 -4.22 3.56 -11.39
CA LYS A 145 -3.89 4.18 -12.68
C LYS A 145 -2.41 4.02 -13.01
N ARG A 146 -1.56 3.94 -11.99
CA ARG A 146 -0.12 3.74 -12.14
C ARG A 146 0.37 2.62 -11.25
N VAL A 147 1.27 1.78 -11.75
CA VAL A 147 1.95 0.77 -10.97
C VAL A 147 3.45 0.81 -11.25
N ASP A 148 4.23 1.02 -10.19
CA ASP A 148 5.69 1.00 -10.25
C ASP A 148 6.27 -0.13 -9.41
N VAL A 149 7.25 -0.84 -9.97
CA VAL A 149 8.07 -1.82 -9.26
C VAL A 149 9.44 -1.21 -9.00
N ILE A 150 9.87 -1.20 -7.73
CA ILE A 150 11.15 -0.64 -7.32
C ILE A 150 12.16 -1.76 -7.04
N TRP A 151 13.32 -1.69 -7.69
CA TRP A 151 14.45 -2.60 -7.53
C TRP A 151 15.72 -1.80 -7.26
N TYR A 152 16.37 -2.07 -6.12
CA TYR A 152 17.60 -1.36 -5.70
C TYR A 152 17.50 0.18 -5.81
N GLY A 153 16.33 0.75 -5.51
CA GLY A 153 16.05 2.19 -5.59
C GLY A 153 15.65 2.71 -6.98
N VAL A 154 15.67 1.86 -8.02
CA VAL A 154 15.30 2.19 -9.40
C VAL A 154 13.86 1.78 -9.66
N ALA A 155 13.05 2.66 -10.24
CA ALA A 155 11.67 2.35 -10.61
C ALA A 155 11.55 1.81 -12.03
N ASN A 156 10.69 0.80 -12.18
CA ASN A 156 10.18 0.33 -13.46
C ASN A 156 8.65 0.44 -13.47
N THR A 157 8.11 1.24 -14.38
CA THR A 157 6.66 1.43 -14.52
C THR A 157 6.04 0.27 -15.29
N LEU A 158 5.13 -0.47 -14.65
CA LEU A 158 4.41 -1.58 -15.26
C LEU A 158 3.06 -1.18 -15.86
N LYS A 159 2.39 -0.19 -15.23
CA LYS A 159 1.09 0.33 -15.66
C LYS A 159 1.10 1.84 -15.55
N MET A 160 0.55 2.51 -16.55
CA MET A 160 0.23 3.93 -16.52
C MET A 160 -0.96 4.18 -17.45
N GLU A 161 -2.12 4.55 -16.90
CA GLU A 161 -3.24 5.03 -17.71
C GLU A 161 -2.91 6.45 -18.21
N GLY A 162 -2.68 6.55 -19.53
CA GLY A 162 -2.28 7.79 -20.21
C GLY A 162 -1.03 7.64 -21.06
N LYS A 163 -1.11 6.84 -22.13
CA LYS A 163 -0.92 7.35 -23.48
C LYS A 163 -2.23 7.16 -24.23
#